data_AF-A0A258EU29-F1
#
_entry.id   AF-A0A258EU29-F1
#
_cell.length_a   1.000
_cell.length_b   1.000
_cell.length_c   1.000
_cell.angle_alpha   90.00
_cell.angle_beta   90.00
_cell.angle_gamma   90.00
#
_symmetry.space_group_name_H-M   'P 1'
#
loop_
_entity.id
_entity.type
_entity.pdbx_description
1 polymer ?
#
loop_
_entity_poly.entity_id
_entity_poly.type
_entity_poly.pdbx_seq_one_letter_code
_entity_poly.pdbx_strand_id
1 'polypeptide(L)'
;MQKTELNEIYTITEKVFEDAEVGSSLLLQFTIKQKINQKNIVRLAVADKIQNFVTEFGVVENKVSQDFFLNVPNCEISVVSSDSHSLLKKLHKLKPIKQYYTLKNGLNPGNIKQILISESKETEKHKPIIWGKEISRYNITWGGDYINYDENIGANISLDDIKSKEGMNKQNRIDFALRSPDLFENKKIIVRKTGDSLISCLDENNYYFDTLVHGIYEKEKEFQLEPLLAVLNSKPATKFYRLLHDIKGKVFAKISLDNLGSFPIPENICSESNNLSSNAKLLLTKTKELQESLTQFTDLLQSKFEIEKLTKKLENWHELKFKDLLNELKKAPVRPPGGKVQLSLSEEAEWMQYFNEQKQKAQALKFEIARIDKDIDTMVYQLYNLTDEEIKIVEQS
;
A
#
# COMPACT_ATOMS: atom_id res chain seq x y z
N MET A 1 1.94 3.52 -36.62
CA MET A 1 0.99 4.50 -36.06
C MET A 1 0.94 5.86 -36.78
N GLN A 2 1.73 6.14 -37.83
CA GLN A 2 1.76 7.47 -38.48
C GLN A 2 0.53 7.87 -39.31
N LYS A 3 -0.50 7.01 -39.41
CA LYS A 3 -1.69 7.25 -40.24
C LYS A 3 -3.00 7.17 -39.46
N THR A 4 -2.97 7.14 -38.12
CA THR A 4 -4.16 6.91 -37.30
C THR A 4 -4.55 8.18 -36.55
N GLU A 5 -5.82 8.55 -36.65
CA GLU A 5 -6.48 9.49 -35.75
C GLU A 5 -7.49 8.74 -34.91
N LEU A 6 -7.32 8.80 -33.60
CA LEU A 6 -8.27 8.29 -32.64
C LEU A 6 -9.43 9.28 -32.54
N ASN A 7 -10.66 8.79 -32.68
CA ASN A 7 -11.86 9.59 -32.58
C ASN A 7 -12.51 9.38 -31.22
N GLU A 8 -12.72 8.12 -30.85
CA GLU A 8 -13.42 7.76 -29.63
C GLU A 8 -12.83 6.50 -28.98
N ILE A 9 -12.83 6.48 -27.65
CA ILE A 9 -12.50 5.32 -26.83
C ILE A 9 -13.66 5.09 -25.87
N TYR A 10 -14.20 3.87 -25.90
CA TYR A 10 -15.23 3.44 -24.98
C TYR A 10 -14.69 2.37 -24.05
N THR A 11 -14.91 2.55 -22.76
CA THR A 11 -14.60 1.55 -21.74
C THR A 11 -15.90 1.05 -21.12
N ILE A 12 -16.12 -0.26 -21.20
CA ILE A 12 -17.28 -0.96 -20.61
C ILE A 12 -16.78 -1.73 -19.39
N THR A 13 -17.33 -1.45 -18.20
CA THR A 13 -16.84 -2.04 -16.94
C THR A 13 -17.62 -3.27 -16.47
N GLU A 14 -18.73 -3.61 -17.12
CA GLU A 14 -19.52 -4.80 -16.81
C GLU A 14 -18.66 -6.07 -16.90
N LYS A 15 -18.85 -6.97 -15.92
CA LYS A 15 -18.19 -8.28 -15.92
C LYS A 15 -18.69 -9.10 -17.10
N VAL A 16 -17.76 -9.59 -17.91
CA VAL A 16 -18.08 -10.49 -19.04
C VAL A 16 -18.45 -11.89 -18.56
N PHE A 17 -17.89 -12.32 -17.42
CA PHE A 17 -18.13 -13.64 -16.82
C PHE A 17 -18.61 -13.48 -15.38
N GLU A 18 -19.64 -14.24 -14.97
CA GLU A 18 -20.17 -14.21 -13.60
C GLU A 18 -19.13 -14.70 -12.57
N ASP A 19 -18.42 -15.78 -12.92
CA ASP A 19 -17.49 -16.48 -12.01
C ASP A 19 -16.03 -16.07 -12.17
N ALA A 20 -15.71 -15.13 -13.06
CA ALA A 20 -14.34 -14.69 -13.30
C ALA A 20 -14.20 -13.17 -13.27
N GLU A 21 -13.23 -12.69 -12.51
CA GLU A 21 -12.77 -11.32 -12.62
C GLU A 21 -11.85 -11.17 -13.83
N VAL A 22 -12.46 -10.74 -14.93
CA VAL A 22 -11.77 -10.26 -16.11
C VAL A 22 -11.82 -8.74 -16.16
N GLY A 23 -10.83 -8.13 -16.81
CA GLY A 23 -10.76 -6.67 -16.98
C GLY A 23 -11.92 -6.10 -17.80
N SER A 24 -11.95 -4.77 -17.92
CA SER A 24 -12.92 -4.05 -18.74
C SER A 24 -12.77 -4.33 -20.24
N SER A 25 -13.84 -4.11 -21.00
CA SER A 25 -13.81 -4.15 -22.47
C SER A 25 -13.52 -2.76 -23.03
N LEU A 26 -12.72 -2.69 -24.10
CA LEU A 26 -12.32 -1.47 -24.77
C LEU A 26 -12.78 -1.47 -26.23
N LEU A 27 -13.47 -0.42 -26.67
CA LEU A 27 -13.79 -0.18 -28.07
C LEU A 27 -13.05 1.06 -28.56
N LEU A 28 -12.36 0.95 -29.69
CA LEU A 28 -11.62 2.06 -30.30
C LEU A 28 -12.25 2.44 -31.64
N GLN A 29 -12.67 3.70 -31.76
CA GLN A 29 -13.05 4.28 -33.03
C GLN A 29 -11.91 5.17 -33.52
N PHE A 30 -11.38 4.86 -34.70
CA PHE A 30 -10.28 5.60 -35.30
C PHE A 30 -10.44 5.71 -36.82
N THR A 31 -9.80 6.72 -37.39
CA THR A 31 -9.72 6.97 -38.82
C THR A 31 -8.29 6.72 -39.30
N ILE A 32 -8.14 6.02 -40.43
CA ILE A 32 -6.84 5.89 -41.10
C ILE A 32 -6.76 6.93 -42.23
N LYS A 33 -5.83 7.88 -42.16
CA LYS A 33 -5.61 8.88 -43.22
C LYS A 33 -4.14 9.26 -43.39
N GLN A 34 -3.78 9.75 -44.59
CA GLN A 34 -2.38 10.06 -44.92
C GLN A 34 -1.83 11.28 -44.17
N LYS A 35 -2.64 12.31 -43.93
CA LYS A 35 -2.28 13.50 -43.16
C LYS A 35 -3.11 13.54 -41.89
N ILE A 36 -2.54 13.16 -40.76
CA ILE A 36 -3.23 13.17 -39.45
C ILE A 36 -3.20 14.58 -38.83
N ASN A 37 -4.28 14.93 -38.13
CA ASN A 37 -4.35 16.04 -37.18
C ASN A 37 -3.99 15.48 -35.80
N GLN A 38 -2.77 15.74 -35.33
CA GLN A 38 -2.35 15.32 -34.00
C GLN A 38 -3.17 15.99 -32.88
N LYS A 39 -3.86 17.10 -33.18
CA LYS A 39 -4.76 17.78 -32.24
C LYS A 39 -6.22 17.34 -32.37
N ASN A 40 -6.48 16.18 -32.97
CA ASN A 40 -7.83 15.64 -33.05
C ASN A 40 -8.38 15.46 -31.63
N ILE A 41 -9.61 15.90 -31.40
CA ILE A 41 -10.25 15.75 -30.09
C ILE A 41 -10.80 14.33 -30.00
N VAL A 42 -10.25 13.56 -29.08
CA VAL A 42 -10.67 12.21 -28.75
C VAL A 42 -11.75 12.27 -27.67
N ARG A 43 -12.91 11.64 -27.92
CA ARG A 43 -13.91 11.40 -26.88
C ARG A 43 -13.56 10.13 -26.11
N LEU A 44 -13.43 10.24 -24.80
CA LEU A 44 -13.25 9.13 -23.89
C LEU A 44 -14.56 8.95 -23.13
N ALA A 45 -15.15 7.76 -23.17
CA ALA A 45 -16.43 7.49 -22.50
C ALA A 45 -16.35 6.18 -21.72
N VAL A 46 -16.78 6.20 -20.46
CA VAL A 46 -16.86 5.02 -19.59
C VAL A 46 -18.31 4.81 -19.20
N ALA A 47 -18.77 3.57 -19.26
CA ALA A 47 -20.06 3.19 -18.71
C ALA A 47 -20.00 1.76 -18.18
N ASP A 48 -20.96 1.41 -17.32
CA ASP A 48 -21.05 0.06 -16.79
C ASP A 48 -21.38 -0.93 -17.92
N LYS A 49 -22.51 -0.72 -18.60
CA LYS A 49 -23.00 -1.60 -19.67
C LYS A 49 -22.99 -0.90 -21.01
N ILE A 50 -22.96 -1.68 -22.10
CA ILE A 50 -23.12 -1.14 -23.46
C ILE A 50 -24.42 -0.33 -23.60
N GLN A 51 -25.51 -0.79 -22.97
CA GLN A 51 -26.81 -0.12 -23.03
C GLN A 51 -26.77 1.30 -22.45
N ASN A 52 -25.88 1.57 -21.49
CA ASN A 52 -25.73 2.89 -20.87
C ASN A 52 -25.22 3.94 -21.87
N PHE A 53 -24.41 3.56 -22.87
CA PHE A 53 -24.03 4.48 -23.94
C PHE A 53 -25.20 4.85 -24.86
N VAL A 54 -26.23 3.99 -24.92
CA VAL A 54 -27.45 4.25 -25.70
C VAL A 54 -28.43 5.12 -24.91
N THR A 55 -28.55 4.88 -23.60
CA THR A 55 -29.48 5.62 -22.73
C THR A 55 -28.88 6.89 -22.13
N GLU A 56 -27.58 7.12 -22.32
CA GLU A 56 -26.76 8.16 -21.65
C GLU A 56 -26.78 8.08 -20.11
N PHE A 57 -27.29 6.99 -19.54
CA PHE A 57 -27.41 6.85 -18.10
C PHE A 57 -26.08 6.42 -17.47
N GLY A 58 -25.55 7.24 -16.57
CA GLY A 58 -24.33 6.91 -15.82
C GLY A 58 -23.06 6.84 -16.68
N VAL A 59 -23.08 7.46 -17.87
CA VAL A 59 -21.89 7.60 -18.71
C VAL A 59 -21.01 8.71 -18.15
N VAL A 60 -19.73 8.42 -17.98
CA VAL A 60 -18.70 9.41 -17.63
C VAL A 60 -17.90 9.71 -18.88
N GLU A 61 -17.81 10.98 -19.26
CA GLU A 61 -17.13 11.41 -20.48
C GLU A 61 -16.01 12.40 -20.23
N ASN A 62 -15.00 12.34 -21.09
CA ASN A 62 -13.94 13.32 -21.19
C ASN A 62 -13.57 13.56 -22.66
N LYS A 63 -13.06 14.75 -22.99
CA LYS A 63 -12.60 15.12 -24.34
C LYS A 63 -11.15 15.60 -24.26
N VAL A 64 -10.26 14.93 -24.98
CA VAL A 64 -8.82 15.13 -24.87
C VAL A 64 -8.21 15.20 -26.26
N SER A 65 -7.32 16.16 -26.49
CA SER A 65 -6.56 16.23 -27.74
C SER A 65 -5.61 15.04 -27.86
N GLN A 66 -5.53 14.40 -29.03
CA GLN A 66 -4.71 13.21 -29.25
C GLN A 66 -3.23 13.42 -28.91
N ASP A 67 -2.69 14.61 -29.15
CA ASP A 67 -1.32 14.99 -28.80
C ASP A 67 -1.04 14.93 -27.29
N PHE A 68 -2.06 14.98 -26.44
CA PHE A 68 -1.92 14.75 -25.00
C PHE A 68 -1.33 13.37 -24.73
N PHE A 69 -1.89 12.31 -25.32
CA PHE A 69 -1.45 10.93 -25.09
C PHE A 69 -0.03 10.70 -25.60
N LEU A 70 0.38 11.38 -26.67
CA LEU A 70 1.75 11.30 -27.19
C LEU A 70 2.79 11.85 -26.21
N ASN A 71 2.36 12.69 -25.27
CA ASN A 71 3.22 13.24 -24.22
C ASN A 71 3.14 12.45 -22.90
N VAL A 72 2.29 11.43 -22.81
CA VAL A 72 2.21 10.53 -21.65
C VAL A 72 3.23 9.39 -21.82
N PRO A 73 3.98 9.00 -20.77
CA PRO A 73 4.87 7.84 -20.83
C PRO A 73 4.17 6.61 -21.39
N ASN A 74 4.83 5.90 -22.32
CA ASN A 74 4.28 4.75 -23.06
C ASN A 74 2.98 5.01 -23.82
N CYS A 75 2.59 6.26 -24.03
CA CYS A 75 1.30 6.65 -24.61
C CYS A 75 0.09 6.03 -23.88
N GLU A 76 0.19 5.86 -22.56
CA GLU A 76 -0.89 5.31 -21.74
C GLU A 76 -2.14 6.20 -21.81
N ILE A 77 -3.31 5.58 -22.01
CA ILE A 77 -4.59 6.28 -22.10
C ILE A 77 -5.45 5.88 -20.90
N SER A 78 -5.65 6.83 -19.99
CA SER A 78 -6.58 6.69 -18.88
C SER A 78 -7.79 7.58 -19.11
N VAL A 79 -8.99 7.03 -18.87
CA VAL A 79 -10.24 7.80 -18.93
C VAL A 79 -10.40 8.57 -17.64
N VAL A 80 -9.56 9.58 -17.45
CA VAL A 80 -9.61 10.48 -16.29
C VAL A 80 -10.65 11.57 -16.55
N SER A 81 -11.22 12.20 -15.52
CA SER A 81 -12.03 13.40 -15.68
C SER A 81 -11.23 14.55 -16.31
N SER A 82 -11.90 15.44 -17.04
CA SER A 82 -11.32 16.65 -17.63
C SER A 82 -10.52 17.48 -16.63
N ASP A 83 -10.94 17.44 -15.37
CA ASP A 83 -10.47 18.33 -14.32
C ASP A 83 -9.05 17.95 -13.86
N SER A 84 -8.64 16.70 -14.06
CA SER A 84 -7.32 16.21 -13.61
C SER A 84 -6.19 16.44 -14.62
N HIS A 85 -6.47 16.97 -15.82
CA HIS A 85 -5.44 17.12 -16.85
C HIS A 85 -4.31 18.07 -16.47
N SER A 86 -4.61 19.18 -15.78
CA SER A 86 -3.57 20.13 -15.36
C SER A 86 -2.59 19.47 -14.40
N LEU A 87 -3.13 18.71 -13.44
CA LEU A 87 -2.38 17.95 -12.46
C LEU A 87 -1.53 16.86 -13.13
N LEU A 88 -2.10 16.07 -14.04
CA LEU A 88 -1.35 15.06 -14.80
C LEU A 88 -0.20 15.67 -15.61
N LYS A 89 -0.45 16.79 -16.32
CA LYS A 89 0.61 17.51 -17.04
C LYS A 89 1.72 18.00 -16.11
N LYS A 90 1.38 18.40 -14.88
CA LYS A 90 2.36 18.81 -13.88
C LYS A 90 3.20 17.63 -13.41
N LEU A 91 2.56 16.51 -13.07
CA LEU A 91 3.21 15.28 -12.64
C LEU A 91 4.16 14.72 -13.69
N HIS A 92 3.77 14.69 -14.97
CA HIS A 92 4.62 14.18 -16.07
C HIS A 92 5.86 15.05 -16.36
N LYS A 93 5.91 16.30 -15.88
CA LYS A 93 7.10 17.15 -16.02
C LYS A 93 8.16 16.87 -14.96
N LEU A 94 7.79 16.21 -13.86
CA LEU A 94 8.69 15.90 -12.76
C LEU A 94 9.54 14.67 -13.08
N LYS A 95 10.68 14.57 -12.41
CA LYS A 95 11.58 13.43 -12.56
C LYS A 95 11.08 12.25 -11.73
N PRO A 96 11.26 11.01 -12.20
CA PRO A 96 10.85 9.82 -11.48
C PRO A 96 11.79 9.50 -10.31
N ILE A 97 11.28 8.96 -9.20
CA ILE A 97 12.09 8.65 -8.00
C ILE A 97 13.27 7.70 -8.28
N LYS A 98 13.18 6.82 -9.30
CA LYS A 98 14.30 5.94 -9.67
C LYS A 98 15.56 6.67 -10.14
N GLN A 99 15.50 7.98 -10.40
CA GLN A 99 16.69 8.77 -10.66
C GLN A 99 17.52 8.98 -9.39
N TYR A 100 16.86 9.19 -8.25
CA TYR A 100 17.46 9.57 -6.95
C TYR A 100 17.53 8.43 -5.94
N TYR A 101 16.80 7.33 -6.19
CA TYR A 101 16.73 6.18 -5.30
C TYR A 101 16.94 4.88 -6.08
N THR A 102 17.46 3.87 -5.40
CA THR A 102 17.48 2.50 -5.91
C THR A 102 16.23 1.78 -5.42
N LEU A 103 15.52 1.08 -6.30
CA LEU A 103 14.35 0.28 -5.94
C LEU A 103 14.57 -1.19 -6.28
N LYS A 104 14.19 -2.10 -5.37
CA LYS A 104 14.36 -3.54 -5.56
C LYS A 104 13.16 -4.31 -5.01
N ASN A 105 12.78 -5.40 -5.70
CA ASN A 105 11.93 -6.43 -5.09
C ASN A 105 12.73 -7.25 -4.07
N GLY A 106 12.03 -7.83 -3.10
CA GLY A 106 12.58 -8.79 -2.14
C GLY A 106 12.92 -10.16 -2.73
N LEU A 107 13.16 -11.11 -1.83
CA LEU A 107 13.50 -12.50 -2.18
C LEU A 107 12.29 -13.28 -2.70
N ASN A 108 12.55 -14.33 -3.48
CA ASN A 108 11.54 -15.28 -3.91
C ASN A 108 11.80 -16.63 -3.23
N PRO A 109 11.01 -17.03 -2.20
CA PRO A 109 11.20 -18.32 -1.56
C PRO A 109 10.76 -19.49 -2.46
N GLY A 110 10.02 -19.20 -3.53
CA GLY A 110 9.72 -20.14 -4.60
C GLY A 110 9.04 -21.42 -4.13
N ASN A 111 9.46 -22.56 -4.68
CA ASN A 111 8.82 -23.87 -4.41
C ASN A 111 9.36 -24.61 -3.18
N ILE A 112 10.25 -23.96 -2.43
CA ILE A 112 10.83 -24.47 -1.16
C ILE A 112 10.49 -23.58 0.04
N LYS A 113 9.47 -22.72 -0.07
CA LYS A 113 9.07 -21.79 1.00
C LYS A 113 8.89 -22.47 2.36
N GLN A 114 8.32 -23.67 2.39
CA GLN A 114 8.12 -24.48 3.59
C GLN A 114 9.41 -24.93 4.30
N ILE A 115 10.54 -24.89 3.60
CA ILE A 115 11.87 -25.24 4.14
C ILE A 115 12.60 -23.97 4.56
N LEU A 116 12.40 -22.87 3.80
CA LEU A 116 13.04 -21.59 4.06
C LEU A 116 12.42 -20.83 5.23
N ILE A 117 11.12 -20.98 5.48
CA ILE A 117 10.40 -20.19 6.49
C ILE A 117 10.13 -21.02 7.74
N SER A 118 10.46 -20.47 8.91
CA SER A 118 10.20 -21.06 10.23
C SER A 118 9.52 -20.06 11.15
N GLU A 119 8.72 -20.54 12.09
CA GLU A 119 8.08 -19.74 13.15
C GLU A 119 9.03 -19.47 14.34
N SER A 120 10.29 -19.92 14.25
CA SER A 120 11.28 -19.76 15.31
C SER A 120 12.69 -19.51 14.77
N LYS A 121 13.54 -18.87 15.58
CA LYS A 121 14.97 -18.70 15.26
C LYS A 121 15.73 -19.99 15.58
N GLU A 122 15.72 -20.94 14.67
CA GLU A 122 16.37 -22.25 14.88
C GLU A 122 17.91 -22.15 14.90
N THR A 123 18.48 -21.22 14.13
CA THR A 123 19.93 -20.98 14.06
C THR A 123 20.24 -19.50 13.89
N GLU A 124 21.50 -19.09 14.03
CA GLU A 124 21.94 -17.71 13.75
C GLU A 124 21.78 -17.28 12.27
N LYS A 125 21.59 -18.26 11.38
CA LYS A 125 21.31 -18.03 9.96
C LYS A 125 19.82 -17.75 9.68
N HIS A 126 18.95 -17.93 10.67
CA HIS A 126 17.56 -17.54 10.59
C HIS A 126 17.42 -16.04 10.86
N LYS A 127 16.95 -15.31 9.85
CA LYS A 127 16.77 -13.85 9.89
C LYS A 127 15.29 -13.50 9.96
N PRO A 128 14.89 -12.45 10.70
CA PRO A 128 13.48 -12.07 10.80
C PRO A 128 12.97 -11.62 9.42
N ILE A 129 11.87 -12.21 8.97
CA ILE A 129 11.21 -11.86 7.70
C ILE A 129 9.86 -11.21 7.99
N ILE A 130 9.52 -10.19 7.22
CA ILE A 130 8.22 -9.53 7.24
C ILE A 130 7.46 -9.77 5.94
N TRP A 131 6.13 -9.76 6.06
CA TRP A 131 5.22 -9.87 4.93
C TRP A 131 4.49 -8.56 4.66
N GLY A 132 3.96 -8.38 3.44
CA GLY A 132 3.22 -7.16 3.10
C GLY A 132 2.07 -6.83 4.07
N LYS A 133 1.43 -7.83 4.68
CA LYS A 133 0.34 -7.65 5.67
C LYS A 133 0.80 -6.99 6.97
N GLU A 134 2.09 -7.04 7.29
CA GLU A 134 2.70 -6.53 8.53
C GLU A 134 3.18 -5.08 8.40
N ILE A 135 3.00 -4.51 7.21
CA ILE A 135 3.38 -3.13 6.89
C ILE A 135 2.13 -2.26 6.91
N SER A 136 2.15 -1.26 7.77
CA SER A 136 1.22 -0.13 7.77
C SER A 136 1.98 1.18 7.61
N ARG A 137 1.27 2.30 7.46
CA ARG A 137 1.91 3.62 7.37
C ARG A 137 2.73 3.85 8.64
N TYR A 138 4.03 4.10 8.47
CA TYR A 138 4.95 4.40 9.57
C TYR A 138 5.08 3.31 10.64
N ASN A 139 4.68 2.06 10.36
CA ASN A 139 4.86 0.97 11.32
C ASN A 139 5.07 -0.39 10.65
N ILE A 140 5.87 -1.23 11.32
CA ILE A 140 6.14 -2.62 10.98
C ILE A 140 5.80 -3.46 12.20
N THR A 141 4.80 -4.33 12.09
CA THR A 141 4.44 -5.28 13.16
C THR A 141 4.91 -6.67 12.75
N TRP A 142 6.14 -7.03 13.10
CA TRP A 142 6.71 -8.33 12.73
C TRP A 142 5.88 -9.49 13.28
N GLY A 143 5.57 -10.45 12.41
CA GLY A 143 4.67 -11.56 12.72
C GLY A 143 5.29 -12.77 13.42
N GLY A 144 6.61 -12.76 13.66
CA GLY A 144 7.32 -13.88 14.31
C GLY A 144 8.05 -14.83 13.35
N ASP A 145 7.84 -14.68 12.03
CA ASP A 145 8.46 -15.56 11.04
C ASP A 145 9.95 -15.24 10.83
N TYR A 146 10.71 -16.30 10.54
CA TYR A 146 12.11 -16.26 10.18
C TYR A 146 12.34 -16.90 8.82
N ILE A 147 13.38 -16.44 8.12
CA ILE A 147 13.89 -17.06 6.90
C ILE A 147 15.30 -17.62 7.09
N ASN A 148 15.52 -18.86 6.66
CA ASN A 148 16.80 -19.53 6.68
C ASN A 148 17.71 -19.02 5.54
N TYR A 149 18.80 -18.35 5.91
CA TYR A 149 19.81 -17.82 5.00
C TYR A 149 21.10 -18.66 4.97
N ASP A 150 21.00 -19.97 5.22
CA ASP A 150 22.13 -20.87 5.01
C ASP A 150 22.53 -20.97 3.54
N GLU A 151 23.75 -20.54 3.21
CA GLU A 151 24.33 -20.62 1.87
C GLU A 151 24.36 -22.05 1.32
N ASN A 152 24.41 -23.06 2.21
CA ASN A 152 24.42 -24.47 1.83
C ASN A 152 23.02 -25.08 1.70
N ILE A 153 21.94 -24.31 1.88
CA ILE A 153 20.57 -24.85 1.87
C ILE A 153 20.25 -25.60 0.57
N GLY A 154 20.73 -25.09 -0.57
CA GLY A 154 20.52 -25.72 -1.87
C GLY A 154 21.17 -27.10 -2.02
N ALA A 155 22.23 -27.40 -1.26
CA ALA A 155 22.89 -28.71 -1.28
C ALA A 155 22.09 -29.79 -0.53
N ASN A 156 21.18 -29.38 0.36
CA ASN A 156 20.40 -30.26 1.24
C ASN A 156 18.96 -30.47 0.77
N ILE A 157 18.61 -30.01 -0.45
CA ILE A 157 17.25 -30.06 -0.98
C ILE A 157 17.23 -30.91 -2.24
N SER A 158 16.19 -31.73 -2.38
CA SER A 158 15.92 -32.57 -3.54
C SER A 158 14.60 -32.18 -4.23
N LEU A 159 14.31 -32.82 -5.38
CA LEU A 159 13.03 -32.64 -6.08
C LEU A 159 11.83 -33.21 -5.31
N ASP A 160 12.04 -34.05 -4.30
CA ASP A 160 10.96 -34.58 -3.48
C ASP A 160 10.52 -33.58 -2.38
N ASP A 161 11.35 -32.58 -2.10
CA ASP A 161 11.09 -31.58 -1.07
C ASP A 161 10.30 -30.35 -1.58
N ILE A 162 10.17 -30.20 -2.90
CA ILE A 162 9.48 -29.05 -3.51
C ILE A 162 7.96 -29.20 -3.40
N LYS A 163 7.25 -28.09 -3.21
CA LYS A 163 5.79 -28.03 -3.22
C LYS A 163 5.30 -27.24 -4.42
N SER A 164 4.43 -27.88 -5.21
CA SER A 164 3.65 -27.19 -6.25
C SER A 164 2.36 -26.66 -5.64
N LYS A 165 1.85 -25.54 -6.16
CA LYS A 165 0.52 -25.06 -5.75
C LYS A 165 -0.53 -26.06 -6.18
N GLU A 166 -1.59 -26.14 -5.39
CA GLU A 166 -2.76 -26.96 -5.71
C GLU A 166 -3.32 -26.59 -7.09
N GLY A 167 -3.62 -27.60 -7.92
CA GLY A 167 -4.08 -27.42 -9.30
C GLY A 167 -2.98 -27.10 -10.33
N MET A 168 -1.70 -27.03 -9.94
CA MET A 168 -0.58 -26.88 -10.89
C MET A 168 0.15 -28.19 -11.15
N ASN A 169 0.73 -28.33 -12.35
CA ASN A 169 1.61 -29.45 -12.68
C ASN A 169 2.81 -29.51 -11.72
N LYS A 170 3.26 -30.73 -11.40
CA LYS A 170 4.45 -30.96 -10.58
C LYS A 170 5.65 -30.26 -11.25
N GLN A 171 6.31 -29.38 -10.50
CA GLN A 171 7.52 -28.71 -10.96
C GLN A 171 8.68 -29.73 -11.05
N ASN A 172 9.61 -29.51 -11.98
CA ASN A 172 10.73 -30.43 -12.27
C ASN A 172 12.10 -29.84 -11.93
N ARG A 173 12.14 -28.71 -11.22
CA ARG A 173 13.35 -28.04 -10.76
C ARG A 173 13.12 -27.40 -9.40
N ILE A 174 14.17 -27.31 -8.60
CA ILE A 174 14.18 -26.46 -7.41
C ILE A 174 14.28 -25.00 -7.90
N ASP A 175 13.36 -24.14 -7.49
CA ASP A 175 13.27 -22.76 -7.95
C ASP A 175 13.04 -21.83 -6.76
N PHE A 176 14.07 -21.08 -6.40
CA PHE A 176 14.05 -20.01 -5.40
C PHE A 176 15.18 -19.02 -5.70
N ALA A 177 15.08 -17.81 -5.15
CA ALA A 177 16.08 -16.77 -5.30
C ALA A 177 16.22 -15.99 -3.99
N LEU A 178 17.20 -16.39 -3.18
CA LEU A 178 17.67 -15.62 -2.03
C LEU A 178 18.52 -14.47 -2.57
N ARG A 179 18.10 -13.23 -2.30
CA ARG A 179 18.87 -12.03 -2.66
C ARG A 179 20.05 -11.89 -1.71
N SER A 180 21.07 -11.11 -2.07
CA SER A 180 22.21 -10.85 -1.18
C SER A 180 21.74 -10.23 0.15
N PRO A 181 22.34 -10.61 1.30
CA PRO A 181 22.04 -10.01 2.61
C PRO A 181 22.12 -8.49 2.63
N ASP A 182 23.06 -7.90 1.88
CA ASP A 182 23.22 -6.44 1.76
C ASP A 182 21.96 -5.72 1.24
N LEU A 183 21.01 -6.43 0.61
CA LEU A 183 19.73 -5.86 0.23
C LEU A 183 18.84 -5.59 1.45
N PHE A 184 18.97 -6.38 2.51
CA PHE A 184 18.09 -6.35 3.68
C PHE A 184 18.81 -5.77 4.90
N GLU A 185 20.12 -5.94 5.01
CA GLU A 185 20.89 -5.52 6.19
C GLU A 185 21.34 -4.06 6.10
N ASN A 186 20.39 -3.19 5.76
CA ASN A 186 20.57 -1.74 5.71
C ASN A 186 19.25 -0.99 5.95
N LYS A 187 19.39 0.32 6.19
CA LYS A 187 18.29 1.27 6.27
C LYS A 187 17.61 1.43 4.92
N LYS A 188 16.30 1.23 4.89
CA LYS A 188 15.49 1.29 3.66
C LYS A 188 14.05 1.66 3.96
N ILE A 189 13.34 2.18 2.95
CA ILE A 189 11.88 2.24 3.02
C ILE A 189 11.34 0.93 2.47
N ILE A 190 10.43 0.30 3.19
CA ILE A 190 9.64 -0.82 2.68
C ILE A 190 8.29 -0.32 2.20
N VAL A 191 7.85 -0.79 1.04
CA VAL A 191 6.58 -0.43 0.43
C VAL A 191 5.75 -1.68 0.18
N ARG A 192 4.53 -1.69 0.73
CA ARG A 192 3.59 -2.80 0.51
C ARG A 192 3.13 -2.82 -0.93
N LYS A 193 3.20 -4.00 -1.57
CA LYS A 193 2.84 -4.17 -2.98
C LYS A 193 1.34 -4.33 -3.23
N THR A 194 0.60 -4.89 -2.28
CA THR A 194 -0.83 -5.20 -2.42
C THR A 194 -1.71 -4.03 -2.01
N GLY A 195 -2.73 -3.75 -2.82
CA GLY A 195 -3.66 -2.65 -2.62
C GLY A 195 -3.43 -1.52 -3.63
N ASP A 196 -4.29 -0.52 -3.56
CA ASP A 196 -4.28 0.64 -4.47
C ASP A 196 -3.82 1.94 -3.81
N SER A 197 -3.25 1.85 -2.61
CA SER A 197 -2.66 2.95 -1.87
C SER A 197 -1.18 2.71 -1.62
N LEU A 198 -0.43 3.81 -1.55
CA LEU A 198 0.95 3.78 -1.12
C LEU A 198 0.98 3.61 0.40
N ILE A 199 1.60 2.53 0.87
CA ILE A 199 1.78 2.25 2.28
C ILE A 199 3.23 1.86 2.49
N SER A 200 3.92 2.66 3.29
CA SER A 200 5.34 2.49 3.53
C SER A 200 5.75 2.77 4.97
N CYS A 201 6.88 2.17 5.35
CA CYS A 201 7.54 2.43 6.62
C CYS A 201 9.06 2.45 6.41
N LEU A 202 9.77 3.15 7.28
CA LEU A 202 11.22 3.02 7.39
C LEU A 202 11.55 1.71 8.11
N ASP A 203 12.49 0.95 7.56
CA ASP A 203 13.08 -0.21 8.22
C ASP A 203 14.52 0.10 8.61
N GLU A 204 14.76 0.09 9.92
CA GLU A 204 16.07 0.20 10.56
C GLU A 204 16.45 -1.08 11.34
N ASN A 205 15.60 -2.12 11.29
CA ASN A 205 15.76 -3.37 12.02
C ASN A 205 16.24 -4.53 11.14
N ASN A 206 16.64 -4.24 9.89
CA ASN A 206 17.19 -5.21 8.95
C ASN A 206 16.25 -6.38 8.63
N TYR A 207 14.94 -6.10 8.50
CA TYR A 207 13.99 -7.13 8.14
C TYR A 207 14.21 -7.63 6.71
N TYR A 208 14.14 -8.94 6.54
CA TYR A 208 14.06 -9.58 5.24
C TYR A 208 12.61 -9.50 4.73
N PHE A 209 12.41 -9.51 3.41
CA PHE A 209 11.05 -9.42 2.84
C PHE A 209 10.98 -10.08 1.47
N ASP A 210 9.77 -10.51 1.10
CA ASP A 210 9.51 -11.26 -0.12
C ASP A 210 9.14 -10.37 -1.33
N THR A 211 8.77 -10.99 -2.45
CA THR A 211 8.35 -10.30 -3.68
C THR A 211 7.06 -9.48 -3.57
N LEU A 212 6.35 -9.52 -2.44
CA LEU A 212 5.16 -8.70 -2.15
C LEU A 212 5.51 -7.41 -1.39
N VAL A 213 6.80 -7.14 -1.21
CA VAL A 213 7.33 -5.90 -0.64
C VAL A 213 8.44 -5.37 -1.54
N HIS A 214 8.47 -4.05 -1.70
CA HIS A 214 9.57 -3.36 -2.39
C HIS A 214 10.45 -2.64 -1.36
N GLY A 215 11.77 -2.69 -1.57
CA GLY A 215 12.72 -1.85 -0.85
C GLY A 215 13.11 -0.63 -1.69
N ILE A 216 13.16 0.54 -1.05
CA ILE A 216 13.72 1.78 -1.61
C ILE A 216 14.94 2.18 -0.77
N TYR A 217 16.04 2.43 -1.47
CA TYR A 217 17.36 2.70 -0.90
C TYR A 217 17.87 4.05 -1.37
N GLU A 218 18.54 4.76 -0.48
CA GLU A 218 19.23 6.00 -0.80
C GLU A 218 20.30 5.75 -1.86
N LYS A 219 20.32 6.59 -2.90
CA LYS A 219 21.37 6.57 -3.95
C LYS A 219 22.21 7.84 -3.89
N GLU A 220 21.61 8.95 -3.48
CA GLU A 220 22.24 10.27 -3.40
C GLU A 220 21.98 10.89 -2.03
N LYS A 221 23.00 11.50 -1.41
CA LYS A 221 22.94 12.03 -0.04
C LYS A 221 21.92 13.14 0.17
N GLU A 222 21.63 13.90 -0.90
CA GLU A 222 20.64 14.99 -0.87
C GLU A 222 19.21 14.46 -0.80
N PHE A 223 18.98 13.22 -1.22
CA PHE A 223 17.69 12.56 -1.29
C PHE A 223 17.56 11.52 -0.17
N GLN A 224 17.44 12.02 1.05
CA GLN A 224 17.24 11.19 2.25
C GLN A 224 15.92 10.39 2.18
N LEU A 225 15.86 9.28 2.90
CA LEU A 225 14.68 8.41 2.91
C LEU A 225 13.49 9.04 3.65
N GLU A 226 13.71 9.78 4.72
CA GLU A 226 12.63 10.32 5.56
C GLU A 226 11.71 11.34 4.84
N PRO A 227 12.23 12.28 4.02
CA PRO A 227 11.38 13.13 3.18
C PRO A 227 10.55 12.32 2.19
N LEU A 228 11.16 11.33 1.53
CA LEU A 228 10.43 10.46 0.60
C LEU A 228 9.34 9.67 1.32
N LEU A 229 9.62 9.14 2.51
CA LEU A 229 8.66 8.43 3.34
C LEU A 229 7.45 9.32 3.66
N ALA A 230 7.67 10.58 4.04
CA ALA A 230 6.60 11.56 4.25
C ALA A 230 5.74 11.72 3.00
N VAL A 231 6.37 11.95 1.85
CA VAL A 231 5.66 12.12 0.58
C VAL A 231 4.86 10.85 0.23
N LEU A 232 5.47 9.67 0.24
CA LEU A 232 4.81 8.43 -0.21
C LEU A 232 3.58 8.07 0.65
N ASN A 233 3.61 8.32 1.96
CA ASN A 233 2.48 8.05 2.84
C ASN A 233 1.40 9.13 2.80
N SER A 234 1.65 10.29 2.17
CA SER A 234 0.68 11.38 2.08
C SER A 234 -0.55 11.02 1.25
N LYS A 235 -1.68 11.65 1.55
CA LYS A 235 -2.92 11.52 0.75
C LYS A 235 -2.70 11.93 -0.72
N PRO A 236 -1.98 13.03 -1.04
CA PRO A 236 -1.72 13.42 -2.42
C PRO A 236 -0.93 12.38 -3.20
N ALA A 237 0.08 11.75 -2.61
CA ALA A 237 0.87 10.74 -3.31
C ALA A 237 0.05 9.53 -3.74
N THR A 238 -0.82 9.01 -2.87
CA THR A 238 -1.75 7.94 -3.25
C THR A 238 -2.69 8.39 -4.38
N LYS A 239 -3.17 9.64 -4.35
CA LYS A 239 -3.99 10.17 -5.45
C LYS A 239 -3.20 10.24 -6.75
N PHE A 240 -1.98 10.78 -6.74
CA PHE A 240 -1.12 10.89 -7.91
C PHE A 240 -0.85 9.52 -8.52
N TYR A 241 -0.52 8.53 -7.68
CA TYR A 241 -0.28 7.16 -8.15
C TYR A 241 -1.50 6.58 -8.87
N ARG A 242 -2.70 6.77 -8.30
CA ARG A 242 -3.96 6.29 -8.90
C ARG A 242 -4.30 7.01 -10.21
N LEU A 243 -4.00 8.31 -10.32
CA LEU A 243 -4.17 9.08 -11.55
C LEU A 243 -3.21 8.62 -12.65
N LEU A 244 -1.98 8.24 -12.29
CA LEU A 244 -0.94 7.84 -13.24
C LEU A 244 -1.07 6.41 -13.74
N HIS A 245 -1.71 5.51 -12.98
CA HIS A 245 -1.64 4.06 -13.24
C HIS A 245 -2.98 3.32 -13.27
N ASP A 246 -4.11 4.03 -13.22
CA ASP A 246 -5.47 3.47 -13.24
C ASP A 246 -5.59 2.17 -12.42
N ILE A 247 -5.35 2.24 -11.11
CA ILE A 247 -5.41 1.06 -10.23
C ILE A 247 -6.52 1.10 -9.19
N LYS A 248 -7.26 2.21 -9.09
CA LYS A 248 -8.27 2.42 -8.03
C LYS A 248 -9.39 1.39 -8.18
N GLY A 249 -9.72 0.70 -7.08
CA GLY A 249 -10.85 -0.24 -7.05
C GLY A 249 -10.70 -1.50 -7.91
N LYS A 250 -9.54 -1.71 -8.56
CA LYS A 250 -9.26 -2.94 -9.30
C LYS A 250 -9.04 -4.08 -8.33
N VAL A 251 -9.70 -5.21 -8.59
CA VAL A 251 -9.49 -6.40 -7.78
C VAL A 251 -8.09 -6.94 -8.05
N PHE A 252 -7.35 -7.25 -6.98
CA PHE A 252 -5.91 -7.53 -7.00
C PHE A 252 -5.00 -6.36 -7.42
N ALA A 253 -5.43 -5.11 -7.19
CA ALA A 253 -4.58 -3.93 -7.37
C ALA A 253 -3.19 -4.11 -6.74
N LYS A 254 -2.17 -3.69 -7.50
CA LYS A 254 -0.77 -3.94 -7.18
C LYS A 254 0.11 -2.75 -7.55
N ILE A 255 0.90 -2.29 -6.59
CA ILE A 255 1.94 -1.29 -6.81
C ILE A 255 3.13 -1.98 -7.49
N SER A 256 3.29 -1.86 -8.81
CA SER A 256 4.44 -2.48 -9.49
C SER A 256 5.76 -1.75 -9.18
N LEU A 257 6.90 -2.45 -9.27
CA LEU A 257 8.21 -1.82 -9.01
C LEU A 257 8.51 -0.72 -10.04
N ASP A 258 8.14 -0.95 -11.30
CA ASP A 258 8.38 0.00 -12.40
C ASP A 258 7.51 1.25 -12.26
N ASN A 259 6.24 1.08 -11.89
CA ASN A 259 5.33 2.21 -11.65
C ASN A 259 5.75 2.99 -10.41
N LEU A 260 6.10 2.30 -9.32
CA LEU A 260 6.66 2.94 -8.13
C LEU A 260 7.94 3.70 -8.45
N GLY A 261 8.87 3.10 -9.19
CA GLY A 261 10.11 3.75 -9.62
C GLY A 261 9.86 4.95 -10.54
N SER A 262 8.75 4.95 -11.26
CA SER A 262 8.32 6.04 -12.14
C SER A 262 7.49 7.11 -11.42
N PHE A 263 7.23 6.95 -10.12
CA PHE A 263 6.52 7.93 -9.32
C PHE A 263 7.23 9.29 -9.41
N PRO A 264 6.53 10.37 -9.78
CA PRO A 264 7.13 11.68 -9.97
C PRO A 264 7.47 12.32 -8.64
N ILE A 265 8.63 12.95 -8.53
CA ILE A 265 9.04 13.70 -7.33
C ILE A 265 9.65 15.06 -7.71
N PRO A 266 9.28 16.15 -7.03
CA PRO A 266 9.90 17.45 -7.24
C PRO A 266 11.35 17.49 -6.73
N GLU A 267 12.25 18.08 -7.51
CA GLU A 267 13.67 18.25 -7.13
C GLU A 267 13.84 19.14 -5.89
N ASN A 268 12.93 20.11 -5.70
CA ASN A 268 12.92 20.95 -4.52
C ASN A 268 12.45 20.23 -3.24
N ILE A 269 12.25 18.90 -3.26
CA ILE A 269 12.06 18.16 -2.00
C ILE A 269 13.22 18.41 -1.02
N CYS A 270 14.43 18.65 -1.54
CA CYS A 270 15.60 18.98 -0.75
C CYS A 270 15.42 20.28 0.07
N SER A 271 14.65 21.26 -0.41
CA SER A 271 14.42 22.52 0.34
C SER A 271 13.50 22.32 1.54
N GLU A 272 12.55 21.39 1.47
CA GLU A 272 11.64 21.03 2.56
C GLU A 272 12.11 19.81 3.37
N SER A 273 13.31 19.30 3.06
CA SER A 273 13.83 18.04 3.60
C SER A 273 13.82 18.02 5.13
N ASN A 274 14.22 19.11 5.78
CA ASN A 274 14.26 19.17 7.24
C ASN A 274 12.87 19.05 7.88
N ASN A 275 11.88 19.76 7.35
CA ASN A 275 10.51 19.76 7.88
C ASN A 275 9.85 18.39 7.62
N LEU A 276 9.96 17.86 6.40
CA LEU A 276 9.40 16.55 6.04
C LEU A 276 10.06 15.43 6.85
N SER A 277 11.39 15.47 7.01
CA SER A 277 12.13 14.50 7.83
C SER A 277 11.69 14.54 9.28
N SER A 278 11.53 15.74 9.85
CA SER A 278 11.13 15.91 11.25
C SER A 278 9.72 15.35 11.48
N ASN A 279 8.78 15.67 10.59
CA ASN A 279 7.42 15.14 10.67
C ASN A 279 7.36 13.62 10.44
N ALA A 280 8.13 13.07 9.48
CA ALA A 280 8.22 11.63 9.26
C ALA A 280 8.75 10.89 10.50
N LYS A 281 9.82 11.40 11.11
CA LYS A 281 10.40 10.83 12.35
C LYS A 281 9.41 10.91 13.50
N LEU A 282 8.70 12.03 13.64
CA LEU A 282 7.66 12.17 14.66
C LEU A 282 6.52 11.18 14.44
N LEU A 283 6.08 10.97 13.20
CA LEU A 283 5.06 9.97 12.87
C LEU A 283 5.52 8.53 13.15
N LEU A 284 6.78 8.18 12.83
CA LEU A 284 7.35 6.88 13.19
C LEU A 284 7.28 6.66 14.70
N THR A 285 7.74 7.63 15.49
CA THR A 285 7.71 7.56 16.96
C THR A 285 6.29 7.46 17.51
N LYS A 286 5.39 8.35 17.08
CA LYS A 286 4.01 8.42 17.58
C LYS A 286 3.18 7.21 17.19
N THR A 287 3.38 6.70 15.97
CA THR A 287 2.72 5.47 15.52
C THR A 287 3.20 4.28 16.32
N LYS A 288 4.50 4.18 16.60
CA LYS A 288 5.05 3.14 17.47
C LYS A 288 4.50 3.23 18.89
N GLU A 289 4.50 4.42 19.51
CA GLU A 289 3.90 4.66 20.85
C GLU A 289 2.42 4.23 20.89
N LEU A 290 1.65 4.54 19.84
CA LEU A 290 0.26 4.10 19.73
C LEU A 290 0.17 2.58 19.66
N GLN A 291 0.93 1.93 18.77
CA GLN A 291 0.89 0.47 18.63
C GLN A 291 1.29 -0.24 19.93
N GLU A 292 2.33 0.25 20.62
CA GLU A 292 2.75 -0.29 21.91
C GLU A 292 1.64 -0.15 22.96
N SER A 293 0.96 1.00 23.04
CA SER A 293 -0.17 1.20 23.95
C SER A 293 -1.35 0.29 23.62
N LEU A 294 -1.66 0.08 22.35
CA LEU A 294 -2.73 -0.83 21.91
C LEU A 294 -2.41 -2.27 22.29
N THR A 295 -1.19 -2.73 21.98
CA THR A 295 -0.71 -4.09 22.26
C THR A 295 -0.64 -4.37 23.75
N GLN A 296 -0.09 -3.46 24.56
CA GLN A 296 -0.03 -3.63 26.02
C GLN A 296 -1.41 -3.82 26.65
N PHE A 297 -2.41 -3.07 26.19
CA PHE A 297 -3.77 -3.23 26.69
C PHE A 297 -4.38 -4.57 26.27
N THR A 298 -4.18 -4.97 25.01
CA THR A 298 -4.68 -6.27 24.53
C THR A 298 -3.99 -7.45 25.20
N ASP A 299 -2.69 -7.37 25.43
CA ASP A 299 -1.91 -8.40 26.13
C ASP A 299 -2.39 -8.55 27.57
N LEU A 300 -2.64 -7.42 28.26
CA LEU A 300 -3.21 -7.42 29.60
C LEU A 300 -4.59 -8.08 29.64
N LEU A 301 -5.46 -7.78 28.66
CA LEU A 301 -6.77 -8.43 28.54
C LEU A 301 -6.61 -9.95 28.34
N GLN A 302 -5.73 -10.37 27.42
CA GLN A 302 -5.50 -11.78 27.16
C GLN A 302 -4.95 -12.52 28.37
N SER A 303 -3.97 -11.93 29.06
CA SER A 303 -3.35 -12.55 30.22
C SER A 303 -4.29 -12.60 31.42
N LYS A 304 -5.06 -11.52 31.68
CA LYS A 304 -5.95 -11.45 32.84
C LYS A 304 -7.17 -12.35 32.70
N PHE A 305 -7.71 -12.47 31.50
CA PHE A 305 -8.97 -13.18 31.23
C PHE A 305 -8.78 -14.51 30.51
N GLU A 306 -7.53 -14.95 30.31
CA GLU A 306 -7.17 -16.19 29.60
C GLU A 306 -7.84 -16.28 28.21
N ILE A 307 -7.89 -15.13 27.51
CA ILE A 307 -8.51 -15.05 26.18
C ILE A 307 -7.57 -15.68 25.16
N GLU A 308 -8.01 -16.76 24.52
CA GLU A 308 -7.22 -17.46 23.51
C GLU A 308 -6.96 -16.59 22.29
N LYS A 309 -7.99 -15.86 21.84
CA LYS A 309 -7.94 -15.04 20.64
C LYS A 309 -8.84 -13.81 20.76
N LEU A 310 -8.28 -12.66 20.44
CA LEU A 310 -9.01 -11.40 20.42
C LEU A 310 -9.90 -11.30 19.18
N THR A 311 -11.04 -10.63 19.35
CA THR A 311 -11.89 -10.22 18.23
C THR A 311 -11.34 -8.93 17.63
N LYS A 312 -11.63 -8.65 16.35
CA LYS A 312 -11.25 -7.37 15.72
C LYS A 312 -11.73 -6.14 16.49
N LYS A 313 -12.85 -6.23 17.21
CA LYS A 313 -13.35 -5.14 18.05
C LYS A 313 -12.50 -4.93 19.29
N LEU A 314 -12.05 -6.02 19.93
CA LEU A 314 -11.15 -5.95 21.08
C LEU A 314 -9.74 -5.49 20.67
N GLU A 315 -9.26 -5.87 19.49
CA GLU A 315 -8.02 -5.30 18.92
C GLU A 315 -8.14 -3.78 18.71
N ASN A 316 -9.34 -3.29 18.40
CA ASN A 316 -9.66 -1.87 18.25
C ASN A 316 -10.39 -1.28 19.47
N TRP A 317 -10.04 -1.73 20.67
CA TRP A 317 -10.70 -1.35 21.93
C TRP A 317 -10.81 0.17 22.15
N HIS A 318 -9.84 0.94 21.67
CA HIS A 318 -9.77 2.40 21.79
C HIS A 318 -10.92 3.12 21.06
N GLU A 319 -11.61 2.45 20.14
CA GLU A 319 -12.81 2.96 19.46
C GLU A 319 -14.12 2.61 20.20
N LEU A 320 -14.07 1.70 21.17
CA LEU A 320 -15.26 1.21 21.86
C LEU A 320 -15.69 2.14 22.99
N LYS A 321 -16.98 2.12 23.33
CA LYS A 321 -17.43 2.58 24.65
C LYS A 321 -17.21 1.45 25.66
N PHE A 322 -17.10 1.77 26.95
CA PHE A 322 -16.84 0.76 27.98
C PHE A 322 -17.90 -0.36 27.99
N LYS A 323 -19.18 -0.01 27.81
CA LYS A 323 -20.26 -1.01 27.68
C LYS A 323 -20.02 -1.99 26.53
N ASP A 324 -19.50 -1.50 25.40
CA ASP A 324 -19.20 -2.33 24.23
C ASP A 324 -17.98 -3.21 24.48
N LEU A 325 -16.96 -2.70 25.19
CA LEU A 325 -15.83 -3.52 25.65
C LEU A 325 -16.32 -4.69 26.51
N LEU A 326 -17.15 -4.44 27.52
CA LEU A 326 -17.69 -5.51 28.38
C LEU A 326 -18.48 -6.55 27.57
N ASN A 327 -19.28 -6.09 26.60
CA ASN A 327 -20.04 -6.99 25.74
C ASN A 327 -19.15 -7.85 24.85
N GLU A 328 -18.03 -7.33 24.37
CA GLU A 328 -17.07 -8.08 23.57
C GLU A 328 -16.22 -9.03 24.44
N LEU A 329 -15.84 -8.63 25.66
CA LEU A 329 -15.17 -9.51 26.62
C LEU A 329 -16.04 -10.72 27.01
N LYS A 330 -17.36 -10.51 27.21
CA LYS A 330 -18.31 -11.61 27.50
C LYS A 330 -18.46 -12.62 26.35
N LYS A 331 -18.08 -12.24 25.12
CA LYS A 331 -18.09 -13.11 23.93
C LYS A 331 -16.72 -13.72 23.63
N ALA A 332 -15.66 -13.22 24.26
CA ALA A 332 -14.30 -13.66 23.96
C ALA A 332 -14.13 -15.15 24.33
N PRO A 333 -13.43 -15.93 23.49
CA PRO A 333 -13.13 -17.33 23.82
C PRO A 333 -12.10 -17.37 24.95
N VAL A 334 -12.50 -17.89 26.11
CA VAL A 334 -11.64 -18.05 27.29
C VAL A 334 -11.32 -19.51 27.55
N ARG A 335 -10.22 -19.78 28.27
CA ARG A 335 -9.91 -21.11 28.80
C ARG A 335 -10.45 -21.25 30.24
N PRO A 336 -11.04 -22.40 30.61
CA PRO A 336 -11.46 -23.52 29.76
C PRO A 336 -12.68 -23.18 28.86
N PRO A 337 -12.92 -23.94 27.78
CA PRO A 337 -14.02 -23.69 26.84
C PRO A 337 -15.39 -23.63 27.53
N GLY A 338 -16.18 -22.61 27.20
CA GLY A 338 -17.50 -22.36 27.81
C GLY A 338 -17.48 -21.41 29.01
N GLY A 339 -16.30 -20.98 29.46
CA GLY A 339 -16.16 -19.86 30.40
C GLY A 339 -16.67 -18.54 29.81
N LYS A 340 -17.00 -17.60 30.68
CA LYS A 340 -17.32 -16.21 30.31
C LYS A 340 -16.57 -15.28 31.23
N VAL A 341 -16.06 -14.18 30.68
CA VAL A 341 -15.56 -13.08 31.51
C VAL A 341 -16.72 -12.54 32.33
N GLN A 342 -16.64 -12.70 33.65
CA GLN A 342 -17.55 -12.10 34.61
C GLN A 342 -16.73 -11.20 35.53
N LEU A 343 -17.17 -9.95 35.64
CA LEU A 343 -16.61 -8.95 36.53
C LEU A 343 -17.68 -8.60 37.55
N SER A 344 -17.31 -8.50 38.82
CA SER A 344 -18.13 -7.87 39.84
C SER A 344 -18.28 -6.37 39.58
N LEU A 345 -19.27 -5.72 40.20
CA LEU A 345 -19.45 -4.26 40.06
C LEU A 345 -18.22 -3.45 40.47
N SER A 346 -17.46 -3.92 41.48
CA SER A 346 -16.22 -3.27 41.91
C SER A 346 -15.15 -3.38 40.83
N GLU A 347 -14.97 -4.58 40.25
CA GLU A 347 -14.00 -4.78 39.17
C GLU A 347 -14.42 -4.04 37.90
N GLU A 348 -15.72 -3.97 37.58
CA GLU A 348 -16.21 -3.16 36.46
C GLU A 348 -15.87 -1.67 36.66
N ALA A 349 -15.96 -1.13 37.88
CA ALA A 349 -15.58 0.25 38.16
C ALA A 349 -14.07 0.50 37.98
N GLU A 350 -13.22 -0.40 38.49
CA GLU A 350 -11.76 -0.31 38.32
C GLU A 350 -11.36 -0.40 36.83
N TRP A 351 -11.92 -1.37 36.11
CA TRP A 351 -11.68 -1.52 34.67
C TRP A 351 -12.23 -0.36 33.87
N MET A 352 -13.34 0.24 34.28
CA MET A 352 -13.89 1.42 33.61
C MET A 352 -12.93 2.60 33.70
N GLN A 353 -12.37 2.85 34.89
CA GLN A 353 -11.38 3.91 35.08
C GLN A 353 -10.14 3.63 34.22
N TYR A 354 -9.53 2.45 34.36
CA TYR A 354 -8.32 2.09 33.61
C TYR A 354 -8.54 2.14 32.09
N PHE A 355 -9.65 1.58 31.60
CA PHE A 355 -10.01 1.63 30.19
C PHE A 355 -10.14 3.07 29.67
N ASN A 356 -10.84 3.94 30.40
CA ASN A 356 -11.03 5.32 29.98
C ASN A 356 -9.71 6.09 29.93
N GLU A 357 -8.83 5.89 30.91
CA GLU A 357 -7.49 6.49 30.93
C GLU A 357 -6.64 6.03 29.74
N GLN A 358 -6.58 4.71 29.46
CA GLN A 358 -5.82 4.18 28.33
C GLN A 358 -6.43 4.61 27.00
N LYS A 359 -7.76 4.63 26.91
CA LYS A 359 -8.48 5.09 25.71
C LYS A 359 -8.15 6.53 25.41
N GLN A 360 -8.15 7.40 26.42
CA GLN A 360 -7.82 8.81 26.25
C GLN A 360 -6.39 8.98 25.72
N LYS A 361 -5.41 8.22 26.24
CA LYS A 361 -4.02 8.24 25.74
C LYS A 361 -3.93 7.80 24.28
N ALA A 362 -4.55 6.68 23.92
CA ALA A 362 -4.56 6.19 22.55
C ALA A 362 -5.24 7.18 21.59
N GLN A 363 -6.36 7.78 22.00
CA GLN A 363 -7.07 8.79 21.21
C GLN A 363 -6.27 10.09 21.04
N ALA A 364 -5.53 10.52 22.08
CA ALA A 364 -4.65 11.68 21.99
C ALA A 364 -3.52 11.44 20.97
N LEU A 365 -2.88 10.26 21.00
CA LEU A 365 -1.86 9.88 20.01
C LEU A 365 -2.45 9.84 18.59
N LYS A 366 -3.63 9.25 18.41
CA LYS A 366 -4.30 9.23 17.09
C LYS A 366 -4.61 10.62 16.57
N PHE A 367 -5.06 11.53 17.44
CA PHE A 367 -5.31 12.92 17.06
C PHE A 367 -4.01 13.62 16.65
N GLU A 368 -2.92 13.42 17.39
CA GLU A 368 -1.62 14.00 17.07
C GLU A 368 -1.07 13.46 15.73
N ILE A 369 -1.16 12.15 15.50
CA ILE A 369 -0.79 11.50 14.23
C ILE A 369 -1.59 12.12 13.08
N ALA A 370 -2.92 12.20 13.20
CA ALA A 370 -3.78 12.76 12.16
C ALA A 370 -3.48 14.24 11.87
N ARG A 371 -3.10 15.02 12.90
CA ARG A 371 -2.67 16.41 12.73
C ARG A 371 -1.38 16.48 11.90
N ILE A 372 -0.36 15.70 12.27
CA ILE A 372 0.93 15.71 11.55
C ILE A 372 0.77 15.20 10.12
N ASP A 373 -0.05 14.17 9.90
CA ASP A 373 -0.40 13.68 8.55
C ASP A 373 -0.98 14.82 7.69
N LYS A 374 -1.89 15.63 8.24
CA LYS A 374 -2.47 16.78 7.55
C LYS A 374 -1.45 17.89 7.29
N ASP A 375 -0.52 18.11 8.20
CA ASP A 375 0.59 19.06 8.01
C ASP A 375 1.48 18.59 6.84
N ILE A 376 1.81 17.30 6.78
CA ILE A 376 2.54 16.70 5.65
C ILE A 376 1.75 16.85 4.35
N ASP A 377 0.45 16.54 4.33
CA ASP A 377 -0.38 16.71 3.13
C ASP A 377 -0.31 18.16 2.62
N THR A 378 -0.37 19.14 3.53
CA THR A 378 -0.24 20.58 3.21
C THR A 378 1.12 20.91 2.61
N MET A 379 2.19 20.39 3.20
CA MET A 379 3.55 20.55 2.67
C MET A 379 3.70 19.90 1.29
N VAL A 380 3.07 18.74 1.06
CA VAL A 380 3.08 18.06 -0.24
C VAL A 380 2.31 18.86 -1.29
N TYR A 381 1.19 19.50 -0.92
CA TYR A 381 0.50 20.43 -1.82
C TYR A 381 1.40 21.58 -2.27
N GLN A 382 2.12 22.18 -1.34
CA GLN A 382 3.07 23.26 -1.62
C GLN A 382 4.27 22.77 -2.44
N LEU A 383 4.83 21.61 -2.09
CA LEU A 383 5.97 21.00 -2.79
C LEU A 383 5.66 20.76 -4.28
N TYR A 384 4.45 20.34 -4.59
CA TYR A 384 3.97 20.13 -5.96
C TYR A 384 3.34 21.39 -6.57
N ASN A 385 3.35 22.54 -5.88
CA ASN A 385 2.72 23.78 -6.30
C ASN A 385 1.26 23.60 -6.76
N LEU A 386 0.45 22.85 -6.02
CA LEU A 386 -0.95 22.59 -6.40
C LEU A 386 -1.82 23.84 -6.24
N THR A 387 -2.78 24.02 -7.16
CA THR A 387 -3.83 25.04 -7.01
C THR A 387 -4.98 24.54 -6.14
N ASP A 388 -5.87 25.44 -5.70
CA ASP A 388 -7.05 25.07 -4.90
C ASP A 388 -7.97 24.07 -5.64
N GLU A 389 -8.10 24.20 -6.96
CA GLU A 389 -8.83 23.24 -7.81
C GLU A 389 -8.17 21.86 -7.81
N GLU A 390 -6.84 21.82 -7.93
CA GLU A 390 -6.08 20.57 -7.91
C GLU A 390 -6.11 19.91 -6.52
N ILE A 391 -6.08 20.71 -5.45
CA ILE A 391 -6.26 20.22 -4.08
C ILE A 391 -7.66 19.63 -3.91
N LYS A 392 -8.72 20.27 -4.41
CA LYS A 392 -10.08 19.70 -4.38
C LYS A 392 -10.15 18.34 -5.07
N ILE A 393 -9.47 18.16 -6.21
CA ILE A 393 -9.40 16.87 -6.92
C ILE A 393 -8.74 15.79 -6.05
N VAL A 394 -7.71 16.15 -5.29
CA VAL A 394 -7.07 15.24 -4.32
C VAL A 394 -8.02 14.91 -3.17
N GLU A 395 -8.74 15.90 -2.65
CA GLU A 395 -9.57 15.77 -1.46
C GLU A 395 -10.86 14.97 -1.67
N GLN A 396 -11.48 15.04 -2.85
CA GLN A 396 -12.76 14.39 -3.22
C GLN A 396 -12.72 12.84 -3.34
N SER A 397 -11.66 12.18 -2.86
CA SER A 397 -11.27 10.82 -3.25
C SER A 397 -11.78 9.69 -2.37
#